data_AF-A0A8T5HZQ0-F1
#
_entry.id   AF-A0A8T5HZQ0-F1
#
_cell.length_a   1.000
_cell.length_b   1.000
_cell.length_c   1.000
_cell.angle_alpha   90.00
_cell.angle_beta   90.00
_cell.angle_gamma   90.00
#
_symmetry.space_group_name_H-M   'P 1'
#
loop_
_entity.id
_entity.type
_entity.pdbx_description
1 polymer ?
#
loop_
_entity_poly.entity_id
_entity_poly.type
_entity_poly.pdbx_seq_one_letter_code
_entity_poly.pdbx_strand_id
1 'polypeptide(L)'
;MSFDAHLMREYLDSLGDDEVRANLFPHEVKPEEDLLFQELANRDFNSTVTDLELDIMDPVVKILLVQTSVGHAQNGHGEFFKHAMENGVPAYVYPHSTIPDIIKAAGLSVQKTKTARRRLIDNVFKWVDSTLEDCFNKNNDEKLLVFDGEPLFGVNFLGDIPVSPRYALKGMVHAAYMDNFQARTGTLEHFEGKAISGEELKIGGGESYLVDPNLLFMAGLDYEFLAKFAHDEGSITYLRDLGVIVPEGSPNAETAFVRRREGPGTSDDLAFIAIGSLYGQTNMKKGVSALLGAFVVDAADTYDKCVIYPAEKRLDEKVGEHIQEKWQEHYGRPLVSQQEIRTVIYLSAKNNSPKINVSSSHRRFVQVKEGKGDKIRPTVLSHIAYLEKGPIGNYRIGFNQVPSKKFYSVTDKRLEHLKDVFHGAK
;
A
#
# COMPACT_ATOMS: atom_id res chain seq x y z
N MET A 1 -4.44 -17.12 31.02
CA MET A 1 -3.85 -15.93 31.69
C MET A 1 -4.98 -14.93 31.87
N SER A 2 -5.23 -14.45 33.08
CA SER A 2 -6.29 -13.45 33.32
C SER A 2 -5.80 -12.10 32.80
N PHE A 3 -6.58 -11.51 31.90
CA PHE A 3 -6.42 -10.13 31.45
C PHE A 3 -6.39 -9.19 32.66
N ASP A 4 -5.27 -8.51 32.90
CA ASP A 4 -5.16 -7.54 33.98
C ASP A 4 -5.54 -6.15 33.44
N ALA A 5 -6.85 -5.87 33.47
CA ALA A 5 -7.43 -4.61 33.02
C ALA A 5 -6.84 -3.39 33.73
N HIS A 6 -6.20 -3.56 34.90
CA HIS A 6 -5.58 -2.48 35.65
C HIS A 6 -4.30 -1.95 34.97
N LEU A 7 -3.46 -2.85 34.45
CA LEU A 7 -2.22 -2.48 33.75
C LEU A 7 -2.50 -1.81 32.41
N MET A 8 -3.54 -2.26 31.69
CA MET A 8 -3.97 -1.61 30.46
C MET A 8 -4.46 -0.19 30.71
N ARG A 9 -5.19 0.01 31.81
CA ARG A 9 -5.63 1.35 32.22
C ARG A 9 -4.45 2.24 32.58
N GLU A 10 -3.46 1.76 33.34
CA GLU A 10 -2.25 2.56 33.65
C GLU A 10 -1.44 2.93 32.40
N TYR A 11 -1.30 2.02 31.43
CA TYR A 11 -0.64 2.30 30.16
C TYR A 11 -1.42 3.34 29.34
N LEU A 12 -2.73 3.19 29.18
CA LEU A 12 -3.58 4.16 28.51
C LEU A 12 -3.59 5.52 29.23
N ASP A 13 -3.52 5.52 30.56
CA ASP A 13 -3.45 6.72 31.39
C ASP A 13 -2.09 7.43 31.21
N SER A 14 -1.02 6.68 30.91
CA SER A 14 0.30 7.24 30.60
C SER A 14 0.37 7.93 29.22
N LEU A 15 -0.58 7.65 28.32
CA LEU A 15 -0.66 8.27 26.99
C LEU A 15 -1.28 9.69 27.00
N GLY A 16 -1.79 10.15 28.15
CA GLY A 16 -1.90 11.57 28.49
C GLY A 16 -2.98 12.41 27.79
N ASP A 17 -3.96 11.81 27.10
CA ASP A 17 -4.96 12.58 26.35
C ASP A 17 -6.41 12.12 26.65
N ASP A 18 -7.20 12.97 27.31
CA ASP A 18 -8.59 12.68 27.67
C ASP A 18 -9.51 12.56 26.44
N GLU A 19 -9.09 13.09 25.28
CA GLU A 19 -9.78 12.93 23.99
C GLU A 19 -9.52 11.53 23.37
N VAL A 20 -8.37 10.93 23.69
CA VAL A 20 -8.01 9.56 23.32
C VAL A 20 -8.82 8.55 24.14
N ARG A 21 -9.07 8.83 25.43
CA ARG A 21 -9.97 8.01 26.28
C ARG A 21 -11.42 7.97 25.80
N ALA A 22 -11.94 9.07 25.24
CA ALA A 22 -13.33 9.11 24.75
C ALA A 22 -13.55 8.30 23.46
N ASN A 23 -12.49 8.05 22.69
CA ASN A 23 -12.52 7.26 21.46
C ASN A 23 -12.00 5.81 21.63
N LEU A 24 -11.30 5.49 22.73
CA LEU A 24 -10.71 4.17 23.01
C LEU A 24 -11.60 3.20 23.81
N PHE A 25 -12.87 3.53 24.04
CA PHE A 25 -13.85 2.57 24.54
C PHE A 25 -15.02 2.45 23.56
N PRO A 26 -14.88 1.63 22.50
CA PRO A 26 -15.82 1.57 21.39
C PRO A 26 -16.66 0.29 21.48
N HIS A 27 -17.95 0.37 21.14
CA HIS A 27 -18.80 -0.77 20.78
C HIS A 27 -18.76 -2.01 21.70
N GLU A 28 -19.80 -2.21 22.51
CA GLU A 28 -20.00 -3.45 23.30
C GLU A 28 -20.17 -4.72 22.42
N VAL A 29 -20.30 -4.55 21.11
CA VAL A 29 -20.70 -5.59 20.16
C VAL A 29 -19.69 -5.62 19.01
N LYS A 30 -19.26 -6.82 18.62
CA LYS A 30 -18.37 -6.97 17.47
C LYS A 30 -19.11 -6.57 16.17
N PRO A 31 -18.41 -6.04 15.15
CA PRO A 31 -19.03 -5.72 13.87
C PRO A 31 -19.80 -6.90 13.25
N GLU A 32 -19.31 -8.13 13.41
CA GLU A 32 -20.00 -9.34 12.92
C GLU A 32 -21.32 -9.66 13.63
N GLU A 33 -21.56 -9.11 14.82
CA GLU A 33 -22.75 -9.30 15.65
C GLU A 33 -23.73 -8.12 15.55
N ASP A 34 -23.30 -6.97 15.03
CA ASP A 34 -24.13 -5.78 14.83
C ASP A 34 -24.89 -5.84 13.49
N LEU A 35 -26.22 -5.96 13.55
CA LEU A 35 -27.11 -6.00 12.39
C LEU A 35 -27.03 -4.74 11.52
N LEU A 36 -26.85 -3.55 12.13
CA LEU A 36 -26.73 -2.31 11.38
C LEU A 36 -25.41 -2.29 10.59
N PHE A 37 -24.31 -2.74 11.20
CA PHE A 37 -23.05 -2.90 10.48
C PHE A 37 -23.22 -3.85 9.29
N GLN A 38 -23.84 -5.03 9.49
CA GLN A 38 -24.02 -6.00 8.41
C GLN A 38 -24.82 -5.41 7.23
N GLU A 39 -25.89 -4.67 7.52
CA GLU A 39 -26.70 -3.98 6.52
C GLU A 39 -25.90 -2.92 5.75
N LEU A 40 -25.23 -2.02 6.47
CA LEU A 40 -24.49 -0.91 5.87
C LEU A 40 -23.26 -1.39 5.09
N ALA A 41 -22.51 -2.37 5.63
CA ALA A 41 -21.37 -2.98 4.95
C ALA A 41 -21.78 -3.69 3.66
N ASN A 42 -22.90 -4.42 3.67
CA ASN A 42 -23.43 -5.07 2.47
C ASN A 42 -23.82 -4.04 1.39
N ARG A 43 -24.57 -3.00 1.78
CA ARG A 43 -24.94 -1.90 0.88
C ARG A 43 -23.71 -1.21 0.31
N ASP A 44 -22.73 -0.87 1.16
CA ASP A 44 -21.52 -0.16 0.75
C ASP A 44 -20.71 -0.97 -0.24
N PHE A 45 -20.53 -2.26 0.02
CA PHE A 45 -19.81 -3.14 -0.89
C PHE A 45 -20.51 -3.23 -2.26
N ASN A 46 -21.83 -3.43 -2.27
CA ASN A 46 -22.60 -3.54 -3.51
C ASN A 46 -22.63 -2.23 -4.31
N SER A 47 -22.82 -1.08 -3.65
CA SER A 47 -22.71 0.24 -4.28
C SER A 47 -21.31 0.44 -4.85
N THR A 48 -20.26 0.13 -4.09
CA THR A 48 -18.87 0.30 -4.52
C THR A 48 -18.52 -0.58 -5.73
N VAL A 49 -19.01 -1.82 -5.78
CA VAL A 49 -18.84 -2.72 -6.94
C VAL A 49 -19.58 -2.22 -8.18
N THR A 50 -20.74 -1.59 -8.00
CA THR A 50 -21.58 -1.11 -9.10
C THR A 50 -21.12 0.23 -9.66
N ASP A 51 -20.71 1.15 -8.78
CA ASP A 51 -20.43 2.54 -9.14
C ASP A 51 -19.01 2.76 -9.69
N LEU A 52 -18.10 1.81 -9.48
CA LEU A 52 -16.69 1.96 -9.86
C LEU A 52 -16.36 1.18 -11.12
N GLU A 53 -15.91 1.92 -12.13
CA GLU A 53 -15.25 1.35 -13.31
C GLU A 53 -13.76 1.15 -13.03
N LEU A 54 -13.30 -0.10 -13.09
CA LEU A 54 -11.92 -0.51 -12.84
C LEU A 54 -11.39 -1.28 -14.05
N ASP A 55 -10.14 -1.01 -14.44
CA ASP A 55 -9.48 -1.78 -15.49
C ASP A 55 -8.86 -3.07 -14.93
N ILE A 56 -9.73 -3.95 -14.45
CA ILE A 56 -9.39 -5.21 -13.81
C ILE A 56 -10.44 -6.26 -14.19
N MET A 57 -10.04 -7.53 -14.29
CA MET A 57 -10.93 -8.64 -14.60
C MET A 57 -12.03 -8.80 -13.54
N ASP A 58 -13.27 -9.08 -13.98
CA ASP A 58 -14.45 -9.21 -13.12
C ASP A 58 -14.27 -10.10 -11.87
N PRO A 59 -13.60 -11.28 -11.94
CA PRO A 59 -13.40 -12.12 -10.76
C PRO A 59 -12.57 -11.44 -9.66
N VAL A 60 -11.73 -10.46 -10.01
CA VAL A 60 -10.81 -9.79 -9.08
C VAL A 60 -11.41 -8.49 -8.52
N VAL A 61 -12.37 -7.86 -9.21
CA VAL A 61 -13.05 -6.63 -8.74
C VAL A 61 -13.55 -6.77 -7.30
N LYS A 62 -14.30 -7.85 -7.02
CA LYS A 62 -14.86 -8.11 -5.69
C LYS A 62 -13.77 -8.38 -4.64
N ILE A 63 -12.69 -9.03 -5.05
CA ILE A 63 -11.55 -9.35 -4.16
C ILE A 63 -10.81 -8.07 -3.74
N LEU A 64 -10.68 -7.11 -4.65
CA LEU A 64 -10.05 -5.83 -4.40
C LEU A 64 -10.91 -4.91 -3.53
N LEU A 65 -12.21 -4.81 -3.85
CA LEU A 65 -13.06 -3.75 -3.30
C LEU A 65 -13.44 -3.93 -1.82
N VAL A 66 -13.28 -5.11 -1.22
CA VAL A 66 -13.48 -5.30 0.23
C VAL A 66 -12.60 -4.38 1.09
N GLN A 67 -11.40 -4.04 0.59
CA GLN A 67 -10.49 -3.09 1.26
C GLN A 67 -11.05 -1.67 1.29
N THR A 68 -11.86 -1.31 0.30
CA THR A 68 -12.47 0.03 0.24
C THR A 68 -13.60 0.13 1.26
N SER A 69 -14.46 -0.88 1.33
CA SER A 69 -15.59 -0.89 2.25
C SER A 69 -15.16 -1.00 3.72
N VAL A 70 -14.06 -1.71 4.04
CA VAL A 70 -13.52 -1.67 5.42
C VAL A 70 -13.04 -0.27 5.78
N GLY A 71 -12.38 0.42 4.84
CA GLY A 71 -11.97 1.81 5.03
C GLY A 71 -13.16 2.76 5.19
N HIS A 72 -14.27 2.50 4.51
CA HIS A 72 -15.50 3.28 4.71
C HIS A 72 -16.10 3.04 6.10
N ALA A 73 -16.19 1.78 6.54
CA ALA A 73 -16.73 1.43 7.86
C ALA A 73 -15.90 2.03 9.00
N GLN A 74 -14.56 1.90 8.92
CA GLN A 74 -13.63 2.41 9.94
C GLN A 74 -13.62 3.93 10.05
N ASN A 75 -14.04 4.67 9.01
CA ASN A 75 -13.99 6.13 8.98
C ASN A 75 -15.37 6.80 8.84
N GLY A 76 -16.46 6.03 8.83
CA GLY A 76 -17.81 6.53 8.62
C GLY A 76 -18.02 7.20 7.25
N HIS A 77 -17.48 6.61 6.18
CA HIS A 77 -17.69 7.07 4.80
C HIS A 77 -18.70 6.17 4.04
N GLY A 78 -18.95 6.47 2.76
CA GLY A 78 -19.78 5.62 1.92
C GLY A 78 -21.22 5.52 2.43
N GLU A 79 -21.79 4.30 2.46
CA GLU A 79 -23.15 4.10 2.96
C GLU A 79 -23.30 4.40 4.47
N PHE A 80 -22.21 4.30 5.25
CA PHE A 80 -22.22 4.67 6.67
C PHE A 80 -22.47 6.18 6.88
N PHE A 81 -21.97 7.01 5.96
CA PHE A 81 -22.25 8.45 5.94
C PHE A 81 -23.64 8.75 5.36
N LYS A 82 -24.00 8.12 4.23
CA LYS A 82 -25.29 8.37 3.56
C LYS A 82 -26.46 8.03 4.48
N HIS A 83 -26.43 6.86 5.11
CA HIS A 83 -27.46 6.45 6.06
C HIS A 83 -27.59 7.43 7.22
N ALA A 84 -26.48 7.91 7.77
CA ALA A 84 -26.47 8.88 8.84
C ALA A 84 -27.11 10.22 8.41
N MET A 85 -26.78 10.71 7.22
CA MET A 85 -27.37 11.91 6.63
C MET A 85 -28.88 11.78 6.40
N GLU A 86 -29.34 10.64 5.90
CA GLU A 86 -30.77 10.35 5.66
C GLU A 86 -31.59 10.33 6.96
N ASN A 87 -30.97 9.97 8.08
CA ASN A 87 -31.63 9.84 9.38
C ASN A 87 -31.33 11.01 10.34
N GLY A 88 -30.55 12.00 9.91
CA GLY A 88 -30.21 13.18 10.74
C GLY A 88 -29.32 12.85 11.95
N VAL A 89 -28.47 11.84 11.85
CA VAL A 89 -27.55 11.39 12.91
C VAL A 89 -26.08 11.52 12.49
N PRO A 90 -25.11 11.48 13.43
CA PRO A 90 -23.69 11.39 13.09
C PRO A 90 -23.36 10.12 12.30
N ALA A 91 -22.29 10.17 11.49
CA ALA A 91 -21.81 9.02 10.73
C ALA A 91 -21.46 7.84 11.65
N TYR A 92 -21.87 6.64 11.24
CA TYR A 92 -21.54 5.41 11.97
C TYR A 92 -20.10 5.02 11.71
N VAL A 93 -19.31 4.83 12.77
CA VAL A 93 -17.88 4.50 12.69
C VAL A 93 -17.62 3.17 13.40
N TYR A 94 -17.01 2.23 12.68
CA TYR A 94 -16.68 0.89 13.16
C TYR A 94 -15.16 0.67 13.14
N PRO A 95 -14.41 1.22 14.11
CA PRO A 95 -12.93 1.23 14.07
C PRO A 95 -12.32 -0.17 14.17
N HIS A 96 -13.01 -1.11 14.83
CA HIS A 96 -12.59 -2.51 14.94
C HIS A 96 -12.98 -3.38 13.74
N SER A 97 -13.69 -2.83 12.75
CA SER A 97 -14.09 -3.63 11.58
C SER A 97 -12.88 -4.11 10.78
N THR A 98 -12.96 -5.35 10.33
CA THR A 98 -11.91 -6.04 9.61
C THR A 98 -12.34 -6.37 8.17
N ILE A 99 -11.38 -6.73 7.31
CA ILE A 99 -11.68 -7.21 5.96
C ILE A 99 -12.55 -8.48 6.00
N PRO A 100 -12.30 -9.49 6.87
CA PRO A 100 -13.22 -10.61 7.08
C PRO A 100 -14.67 -10.20 7.40
N ASP A 101 -14.89 -9.14 8.18
CA ASP A 101 -16.25 -8.69 8.53
C ASP A 101 -16.99 -8.19 7.30
N ILE A 102 -16.33 -7.38 6.46
CA ILE A 102 -16.88 -6.93 5.18
C ILE A 102 -17.17 -8.11 4.24
N ILE A 103 -16.24 -9.08 4.15
CA ILE A 103 -16.42 -10.27 3.31
C ILE A 103 -17.67 -11.05 3.75
N LYS A 104 -17.85 -11.26 5.06
CA LYS A 104 -19.04 -11.92 5.63
C LYS A 104 -20.31 -11.14 5.31
N ALA A 105 -20.33 -9.83 5.58
CA ALA A 105 -21.48 -8.96 5.31
C ALA A 105 -21.86 -8.93 3.82
N ALA A 106 -20.88 -9.00 2.91
CA ALA A 106 -21.09 -9.10 1.47
C ALA A 106 -21.61 -10.47 1.00
N GLY A 107 -21.80 -11.44 1.90
CA GLY A 107 -22.21 -12.81 1.56
C GLY A 107 -21.14 -13.62 0.82
N LEU A 108 -19.87 -13.21 0.94
CA LEU A 108 -18.73 -13.87 0.31
C LEU A 108 -18.07 -14.86 1.29
N SER A 109 -17.33 -15.83 0.76
CA SER A 109 -16.59 -16.78 1.60
C SER A 109 -15.22 -16.22 1.97
N VAL A 110 -14.98 -15.99 3.27
CA VAL A 110 -13.69 -15.54 3.82
C VAL A 110 -12.54 -16.42 3.34
N GLN A 111 -12.67 -17.74 3.45
CA GLN A 111 -11.62 -18.66 3.03
C GLN A 111 -11.32 -18.56 1.53
N LYS A 112 -12.36 -18.51 0.67
CA LYS A 112 -12.16 -18.39 -0.78
C LYS A 112 -11.52 -17.06 -1.14
N THR A 113 -11.96 -15.96 -0.54
CA THR A 113 -11.38 -14.63 -0.79
C THR A 113 -9.92 -14.57 -0.36
N LYS A 114 -9.59 -15.01 0.86
CA LYS A 114 -8.20 -15.09 1.36
C LYS A 114 -7.31 -15.96 0.46
N THR A 115 -7.83 -17.09 -0.01
CA THR A 115 -7.11 -18.00 -0.92
C THR A 115 -6.87 -17.34 -2.27
N ALA A 116 -7.86 -16.65 -2.81
CA ALA A 116 -7.73 -15.94 -4.09
C ALA A 116 -6.72 -14.79 -3.97
N ARG A 117 -6.77 -14.00 -2.90
CA ARG A 117 -5.78 -12.93 -2.62
C ARG A 117 -4.36 -13.50 -2.56
N ARG A 118 -4.16 -14.61 -1.85
CA ARG A 118 -2.86 -15.28 -1.79
C ARG A 118 -2.39 -15.76 -3.17
N ARG A 119 -3.27 -16.40 -3.94
CA ARG A 119 -2.94 -16.87 -5.30
C ARG A 119 -2.48 -15.73 -6.22
N LEU A 120 -3.10 -14.55 -6.13
CA LEU A 120 -2.69 -13.40 -6.94
C LEU A 120 -1.25 -12.97 -6.60
N ILE A 121 -0.86 -13.01 -5.32
CA ILE A 121 0.51 -12.70 -4.88
C ILE A 121 1.48 -13.82 -5.29
N ASP A 122 1.10 -15.08 -5.12
CA ASP A 122 1.94 -16.23 -5.53
C ASP A 122 2.23 -16.19 -7.05
N ASN A 123 1.29 -15.71 -7.86
CA ASN A 123 1.52 -15.51 -9.30
C ASN A 123 2.63 -14.48 -9.57
N VAL A 124 2.79 -13.45 -8.73
CA VAL A 124 3.91 -12.50 -8.82
C VAL A 124 5.23 -13.21 -8.55
N PHE A 125 5.33 -14.01 -7.49
CA PHE A 125 6.54 -14.80 -7.20
C PHE A 125 6.92 -15.71 -8.36
N LYS A 126 5.95 -16.45 -8.93
CA LYS A 126 6.20 -17.33 -10.08
C LYS A 126 6.62 -16.56 -11.33
N TRP A 127 6.03 -15.39 -11.57
CA TRP A 127 6.46 -14.52 -12.67
C TRP A 127 7.90 -14.03 -12.45
N VAL A 128 8.24 -13.64 -11.21
CA VAL A 128 9.59 -13.21 -10.83
C VAL A 128 10.61 -14.32 -11.06
N ASP A 129 10.34 -15.55 -10.59
CA ASP A 129 11.24 -16.70 -10.76
C ASP A 129 11.56 -16.96 -12.24
N SER A 130 10.51 -17.10 -13.07
CA SER A 130 10.67 -17.28 -14.51
C SER A 130 11.43 -16.12 -15.16
N THR A 131 11.21 -14.89 -14.69
CA THR A 131 11.86 -13.69 -15.24
C THR A 131 13.33 -13.57 -14.84
N LEU A 132 13.69 -14.03 -13.64
CA LEU A 132 15.08 -14.13 -13.20
C LEU A 132 15.84 -15.16 -14.05
N GLU A 133 15.26 -16.33 -14.27
CA GLU A 133 15.83 -17.37 -15.14
C GLU A 133 16.06 -16.85 -16.57
N ASP A 134 15.07 -16.14 -17.14
CA ASP A 134 15.17 -15.49 -18.44
C ASP A 134 16.35 -14.49 -18.47
N CYS A 135 16.47 -13.63 -17.45
CA CYS A 135 17.56 -12.67 -17.34
C CYS A 135 18.93 -13.34 -17.23
N PHE A 136 19.06 -14.42 -16.43
CA PHE A 136 20.31 -15.13 -16.21
C PHE A 136 20.78 -15.86 -17.48
N ASN A 137 19.85 -16.46 -18.20
CA ASN A 137 20.13 -17.18 -19.44
C ASN A 137 20.21 -16.24 -20.66
N LYS A 138 19.92 -14.95 -20.51
CA LYS A 138 19.77 -13.97 -21.60
C LYS A 138 18.74 -14.40 -22.63
N ASN A 139 17.71 -15.09 -22.15
CA ASN A 139 16.57 -15.49 -22.93
C ASN A 139 15.54 -14.37 -22.81
N ASN A 140 15.25 -13.70 -23.91
CA ASN A 140 14.18 -12.71 -24.05
C ASN A 140 14.46 -11.30 -23.48
N ASP A 141 14.31 -10.30 -24.34
CA ASP A 141 14.45 -8.88 -23.99
C ASP A 141 13.10 -8.23 -23.62
N GLU A 142 11.97 -8.91 -23.86
CA GLU A 142 10.61 -8.39 -23.66
C GLU A 142 9.63 -9.43 -23.11
N LYS A 143 8.94 -9.11 -22.03
CA LYS A 143 7.98 -10.01 -21.38
C LYS A 143 6.72 -9.25 -21.00
N LEU A 144 5.57 -9.92 -21.02
CA LEU A 144 4.33 -9.36 -20.48
C LEU A 144 4.26 -9.66 -18.98
N LEU A 145 3.57 -8.82 -18.23
CA LEU A 145 3.30 -9.03 -16.80
C LEU A 145 2.09 -9.96 -16.64
N VAL A 146 2.24 -11.18 -17.15
CA VAL A 146 1.22 -12.24 -17.30
C VAL A 146 1.77 -13.55 -16.75
N PHE A 147 0.94 -14.27 -16.00
CA PHE A 147 1.24 -15.63 -15.54
C PHE A 147 0.07 -16.56 -15.87
N ASP A 148 0.35 -17.72 -16.45
CA ASP A 148 -0.67 -18.71 -16.85
C ASP A 148 -1.76 -18.14 -17.78
N GLY A 149 -1.36 -17.24 -18.69
CA GLY A 149 -2.26 -16.58 -19.65
C GLY A 149 -3.08 -15.43 -19.07
N GLU A 150 -3.00 -15.17 -17.76
CA GLU A 150 -3.73 -14.08 -17.10
C GLU A 150 -2.79 -12.93 -16.69
N PRO A 151 -3.17 -11.66 -16.90
CA PRO A 151 -2.44 -10.51 -16.37
C PRO A 151 -2.29 -10.58 -14.85
N LEU A 152 -1.13 -10.17 -14.32
CA LEU A 152 -0.92 -10.13 -12.87
C LEU A 152 -1.98 -9.26 -12.19
N PHE A 153 -2.52 -9.74 -11.06
CA PHE A 153 -3.67 -9.15 -10.36
C PHE A 153 -4.93 -8.94 -11.22
N GLY A 154 -5.02 -9.58 -12.40
CA GLY A 154 -6.12 -9.39 -13.34
C GLY A 154 -6.19 -7.97 -13.93
N VAL A 155 -5.11 -7.18 -13.87
CA VAL A 155 -5.10 -5.82 -14.40
C VAL A 155 -4.92 -5.86 -15.92
N ASN A 156 -5.94 -5.49 -16.69
CA ASN A 156 -6.00 -5.83 -18.11
C ASN A 156 -4.81 -5.27 -18.91
N PHE A 157 -4.44 -4.00 -18.71
CA PHE A 157 -3.34 -3.38 -19.46
C PHE A 157 -1.96 -4.05 -19.23
N LEU A 158 -1.79 -4.85 -18.18
CA LEU A 158 -0.54 -5.60 -17.95
C LEU A 158 -0.35 -6.75 -18.97
N GLY A 159 -1.45 -7.19 -19.60
CA GLY A 159 -1.44 -8.16 -20.69
C GLY A 159 -1.05 -7.59 -22.05
N ASP A 160 -1.04 -6.27 -22.20
CA ASP A 160 -0.85 -5.60 -23.50
C ASP A 160 0.48 -4.86 -23.61
N ILE A 161 1.12 -4.52 -22.49
CA ILE A 161 2.32 -3.67 -22.47
C ILE A 161 3.56 -4.55 -22.22
N PRO A 162 4.40 -4.82 -23.24
CA PRO A 162 5.65 -5.54 -23.06
C PRO A 162 6.66 -4.73 -22.26
N VAL A 163 7.23 -5.36 -21.24
CA VAL A 163 8.25 -4.78 -20.37
C VAL A 163 9.61 -5.42 -20.62
N SER A 164 10.68 -4.65 -20.39
CA SER A 164 12.02 -5.18 -20.27
C SER A 164 12.16 -5.91 -18.92
N PRO A 165 12.38 -7.25 -18.92
CA PRO A 165 12.43 -8.09 -17.73
C PRO A 165 13.24 -7.50 -16.57
N ARG A 166 14.51 -7.17 -16.85
CA ARG A 166 15.45 -6.65 -15.86
C ARG A 166 14.97 -5.33 -15.22
N TYR A 167 14.33 -4.47 -15.99
CA TYR A 167 13.90 -3.16 -15.49
C TYR A 167 12.58 -3.27 -14.73
N ALA A 168 11.68 -4.18 -15.13
CA ALA A 168 10.53 -4.53 -14.31
C ALA A 168 10.97 -5.06 -12.94
N LEU A 169 11.94 -5.99 -12.88
CA LEU A 169 12.51 -6.49 -11.62
C LEU A 169 13.15 -5.36 -10.78
N LYS A 170 13.85 -4.40 -11.40
CA LYS A 170 14.36 -3.21 -10.68
C LYS A 170 13.23 -2.41 -10.06
N GLY A 171 12.16 -2.17 -10.80
CA GLY A 171 10.96 -1.49 -10.32
C GLY A 171 10.31 -2.18 -9.12
N MET A 172 10.16 -3.50 -9.22
CA MET A 172 9.65 -4.37 -8.15
C MET A 172 10.46 -4.21 -6.86
N VAL A 173 11.79 -4.25 -6.96
CA VAL A 173 12.68 -4.04 -5.80
C VAL A 173 12.49 -2.66 -5.19
N HIS A 174 12.42 -1.60 -6.00
CA HIS A 174 12.19 -0.25 -5.46
C HIS A 174 10.90 -0.12 -4.67
N ALA A 175 9.79 -0.63 -5.23
CA ALA A 175 8.50 -0.58 -4.54
C ALA A 175 8.50 -1.40 -3.24
N ALA A 176 9.12 -2.59 -3.24
CA ALA A 176 9.25 -3.41 -2.03
C ALA A 176 9.97 -2.68 -0.89
N TYR A 177 10.99 -1.86 -1.20
CA TYR A 177 11.74 -1.13 -0.17
C TYR A 177 11.21 0.28 0.12
N MET A 178 10.32 0.85 -0.69
CA MET A 178 9.87 2.24 -0.49
C MET A 178 9.07 2.42 0.80
N ASP A 179 8.36 1.37 1.21
CA ASP A 179 7.53 1.33 2.42
C ASP A 179 8.24 0.73 3.63
N ASN A 180 9.41 0.13 3.42
CA ASN A 180 10.21 -0.47 4.47
C ASN A 180 10.74 0.59 5.46
N PHE A 181 10.48 0.38 6.75
CA PHE A 181 10.85 1.32 7.80
C PHE A 181 12.36 1.56 7.92
N GLN A 182 13.16 0.50 7.76
CA GLN A 182 14.62 0.60 7.83
C GLN A 182 15.17 1.36 6.62
N ALA A 183 14.65 1.13 5.43
CA ALA A 183 15.03 1.87 4.22
C ALA A 183 14.69 3.37 4.33
N ARG A 184 13.51 3.70 4.88
CA ARG A 184 13.12 5.10 5.17
C ARG A 184 14.02 5.75 6.21
N THR A 185 14.39 5.01 7.27
CA THR A 185 15.33 5.50 8.29
C THR A 185 16.71 5.76 7.71
N GLY A 186 17.27 4.80 6.97
CA GLY A 186 18.56 4.96 6.29
C GLY A 186 18.55 6.06 5.21
N THR A 187 17.40 6.37 4.62
CA THR A 187 17.24 7.52 3.72
C THR A 187 17.37 8.84 4.48
N LEU A 188 16.69 8.97 5.62
CA LEU A 188 16.80 10.17 6.45
C LEU A 188 18.23 10.38 6.96
N GLU A 189 18.90 9.32 7.40
CA GLU A 189 20.31 9.38 7.81
C GLU A 189 21.22 9.84 6.66
N HIS A 190 21.05 9.26 5.47
CA HIS A 190 21.87 9.57 4.31
C HIS A 190 21.72 11.02 3.82
N PHE A 191 20.52 11.60 3.92
CA PHE A 191 20.26 12.99 3.56
C PHE A 191 20.23 13.93 4.77
N GLU A 192 20.79 13.51 5.91
CA GLU A 192 20.90 14.32 7.15
C GLU A 192 19.56 14.91 7.65
N GLY A 193 18.45 14.24 7.34
CA GLY A 193 17.10 14.71 7.64
C GLY A 193 16.75 16.03 6.93
N LYS A 194 17.32 16.29 5.74
CA LYS A 194 17.11 17.54 4.97
C LYS A 194 16.31 17.31 3.69
N ALA A 195 15.26 18.11 3.51
CA ALA A 195 14.50 18.19 2.26
C ALA A 195 15.33 18.90 1.17
N ILE A 196 14.86 18.86 -0.07
CA ILE A 196 15.51 19.53 -1.22
C ILE A 196 15.73 21.03 -0.95
N SER A 197 14.82 21.66 -0.20
CA SER A 197 14.92 23.07 0.18
C SER A 197 15.87 23.36 1.35
N GLY A 198 16.48 22.34 1.96
CA GLY A 198 17.27 22.44 3.19
C GLY A 198 16.46 22.47 4.49
N GLU A 199 15.13 22.44 4.40
CA GLU A 199 14.25 22.30 5.57
C GLU A 199 14.34 20.90 6.20
N GLU A 200 13.86 20.74 7.42
CA GLU A 200 13.73 19.42 8.06
C GLU A 200 12.80 18.50 7.24
N LEU A 201 13.29 17.30 6.93
CA LEU A 201 12.56 16.21 6.31
C LEU A 201 12.21 15.16 7.36
N LYS A 202 10.92 14.84 7.46
CA LYS A 202 10.40 13.77 8.31
C LYS A 202 9.70 12.71 7.49
N ILE A 203 10.23 11.49 7.44
CA ILE A 203 9.55 10.39 6.77
C ILE A 203 8.98 9.48 7.86
N GLY A 204 7.66 9.49 7.99
CA GLY A 204 6.95 8.57 8.87
C GLY A 204 6.99 7.16 8.30
N GLY A 205 6.79 6.16 9.15
CA GLY A 205 6.89 4.76 8.74
C GLY A 205 6.52 3.80 9.85
N GLY A 206 6.45 2.54 9.49
CA GLY A 206 6.08 1.47 10.40
C GLY A 206 6.38 0.12 9.78
N GLU A 207 6.08 -0.93 10.52
CA GLU A 207 6.31 -2.31 10.11
C GLU A 207 4.99 -3.06 10.15
N SER A 208 4.90 -4.15 9.41
CA SER A 208 3.76 -5.05 9.52
C SER A 208 4.01 -6.12 10.57
N TYR A 209 3.01 -6.32 11.41
CA TYR A 209 2.96 -7.37 12.42
C TYR A 209 1.75 -8.25 12.18
N LEU A 210 1.84 -9.50 12.60
CA LEU A 210 0.68 -10.37 12.70
C LEU A 210 -0.05 -10.06 14.02
N VAL A 211 -1.35 -9.81 13.93
CA VAL A 211 -2.19 -9.52 15.09
C VAL A 211 -3.37 -10.47 15.17
N ASP A 212 -3.81 -10.80 16.38
CA ASP A 212 -5.12 -11.43 16.60
C ASP A 212 -6.17 -10.32 16.78
N PRO A 213 -7.11 -10.14 15.83
CA PRO A 213 -8.11 -9.08 15.90
C PRO A 213 -9.03 -9.19 17.13
N ASN A 214 -9.25 -10.41 17.64
CA ASN A 214 -10.07 -10.61 18.84
C ASN A 214 -9.34 -10.16 20.09
N LEU A 215 -8.04 -10.47 20.21
CA LEU A 215 -7.23 -10.02 21.34
C LEU A 215 -7.02 -8.51 21.30
N LEU A 216 -6.86 -7.93 20.10
CA LEU A 216 -6.84 -6.48 19.91
C LEU A 216 -8.13 -5.83 20.44
N PHE A 217 -9.30 -6.34 20.03
CA PHE A 217 -10.61 -5.87 20.50
C PHE A 217 -10.79 -6.05 22.02
N MET A 218 -10.47 -7.22 22.57
CA MET A 218 -10.57 -7.48 24.01
C MET A 218 -9.63 -6.60 24.86
N ALA A 219 -8.53 -6.14 24.28
CA ALA A 219 -7.64 -5.18 24.92
C ALA A 219 -8.17 -3.73 24.88
N GLY A 220 -9.31 -3.47 24.23
CA GLY A 220 -9.84 -2.11 24.01
C GLY A 220 -9.02 -1.33 22.99
N LEU A 221 -8.33 -2.03 22.07
CA LEU A 221 -7.51 -1.43 21.03
C LEU A 221 -8.13 -1.66 19.66
N ASP A 222 -7.72 -0.85 18.68
CA ASP A 222 -8.13 -0.98 17.29
C ASP A 222 -6.94 -0.80 16.32
N TYR A 223 -7.23 -0.95 15.03
CA TYR A 223 -6.22 -0.76 13.99
C TYR A 223 -5.80 0.70 13.83
N GLU A 224 -6.62 1.68 14.23
CA GLU A 224 -6.24 3.09 14.20
C GLU A 224 -5.16 3.37 15.24
N PHE A 225 -5.29 2.83 16.46
CA PHE A 225 -4.28 2.90 17.50
C PHE A 225 -2.92 2.40 17.02
N LEU A 226 -2.89 1.23 16.35
CA LEU A 226 -1.67 0.66 15.78
C LEU A 226 -1.09 1.54 14.65
N ALA A 227 -1.93 2.10 13.80
CA ALA A 227 -1.49 2.81 12.59
C ALA A 227 -1.22 4.31 12.79
N LYS A 228 -1.77 4.94 13.82
CA LYS A 228 -1.72 6.40 14.03
C LYS A 228 -0.55 6.80 14.92
N PHE A 229 -0.41 6.17 16.07
CA PHE A 229 0.57 6.53 17.10
C PHE A 229 1.90 5.80 16.90
N ALA A 230 3.03 6.46 17.15
CA ALA A 230 4.31 5.75 17.13
C ALA A 230 4.46 4.76 18.28
N HIS A 231 4.91 3.56 17.94
CA HIS A 231 5.19 2.44 18.85
C HIS A 231 6.69 2.16 18.88
N ASP A 232 7.26 2.25 20.07
CA ASP A 232 8.66 1.88 20.32
C ASP A 232 8.78 0.37 20.61
N GLU A 233 10.01 -0.12 20.82
CA GLU A 233 10.21 -1.55 21.14
C GLU A 233 9.55 -1.98 22.46
N GLY A 234 9.38 -1.05 23.40
CA GLY A 234 8.71 -1.31 24.67
C GLY A 234 7.22 -1.57 24.46
N SER A 235 6.53 -0.70 23.72
CA SER A 235 5.10 -0.88 23.42
C SER A 235 4.86 -2.10 22.54
N ILE A 236 5.74 -2.40 21.60
CA ILE A 236 5.64 -3.63 20.77
C ILE A 236 5.82 -4.87 21.64
N THR A 237 6.79 -4.88 22.56
CA THR A 237 6.98 -6.00 23.49
C THR A 237 5.74 -6.19 24.36
N TYR A 238 5.16 -5.10 24.87
CA TYR A 238 3.92 -5.15 25.63
C TYR A 238 2.74 -5.71 24.82
N LEU A 239 2.58 -5.31 23.55
CA LEU A 239 1.55 -5.86 22.66
C LEU A 239 1.75 -7.37 22.38
N ARG A 240 3.00 -7.86 22.36
CA ARG A 240 3.29 -9.31 22.28
C ARG A 240 2.91 -10.01 23.58
N ASP A 241 3.22 -9.43 24.73
CA ASP A 241 2.90 -10.00 26.05
C ASP A 241 1.38 -10.08 26.29
N LEU A 242 0.62 -9.12 25.76
CA LEU A 242 -0.85 -9.16 25.73
C LEU A 242 -1.42 -10.22 24.78
N GLY A 243 -0.59 -10.81 23.91
CA GLY A 243 -1.03 -11.71 22.84
C GLY A 243 -1.69 -10.99 21.66
N VAL A 244 -1.65 -9.66 21.60
CA VAL A 244 -2.19 -8.88 20.47
C VAL A 244 -1.33 -9.10 19.24
N ILE A 245 -0.01 -8.95 19.37
CA ILE A 245 0.95 -9.33 18.32
C ILE A 245 1.29 -10.81 18.52
N VAL A 246 1.07 -11.61 17.48
CA VAL A 246 1.16 -13.07 17.52
C VAL A 246 2.23 -13.59 16.54
N PRO A 247 2.83 -14.76 16.79
CA PRO A 247 3.78 -15.36 15.85
C PRO A 247 3.09 -15.91 14.60
N GLU A 248 3.88 -16.13 13.53
CA GLU A 248 3.41 -16.80 12.31
C GLU A 248 2.80 -18.18 12.60
N GLY A 249 1.73 -18.52 11.89
CA GLY A 249 0.98 -19.77 12.08
C GLY A 249 -0.09 -19.71 13.19
N SER A 250 -0.18 -18.59 13.93
CA SER A 250 -1.25 -18.41 14.92
C SER A 250 -2.64 -18.43 14.27
N PRO A 251 -3.65 -19.06 14.92
CA PRO A 251 -5.01 -19.03 14.42
C PRO A 251 -5.53 -17.58 14.43
N ASN A 252 -6.36 -17.23 13.44
CA ASN A 252 -6.96 -15.90 13.31
C ASN A 252 -5.99 -14.72 13.10
N ALA A 253 -4.69 -14.99 12.89
CA ALA A 253 -3.74 -13.93 12.58
C ALA A 253 -4.16 -13.16 11.33
N GLU A 254 -4.05 -11.83 11.41
CA GLU A 254 -4.19 -10.90 10.28
C GLU A 254 -2.98 -9.96 10.26
N THR A 255 -2.62 -9.47 9.08
CA THR A 255 -1.53 -8.50 8.95
C THR A 255 -2.02 -7.10 9.34
N ALA A 256 -1.33 -6.44 10.27
CA ALA A 256 -1.58 -5.06 10.67
C ALA A 256 -0.34 -4.18 10.52
N PHE A 257 -0.53 -2.95 10.08
CA PHE A 257 0.53 -1.94 10.10
C PHE A 257 0.63 -1.33 11.50
N VAL A 258 1.83 -1.40 12.08
CA VAL A 258 2.16 -0.76 13.36
C VAL A 258 3.16 0.37 13.08
N ARG A 259 2.74 1.60 13.37
CA ARG A 259 3.52 2.81 13.16
C ARG A 259 4.72 2.81 14.12
N ARG A 260 5.93 2.95 13.57
CA ARG A 260 7.18 3.07 14.33
C ARG A 260 7.65 4.52 14.48
N ARG A 261 7.27 5.39 13.53
CA ARG A 261 7.61 6.81 13.51
C ARG A 261 6.49 7.64 12.89
N GLU A 262 6.05 8.68 13.60
CA GLU A 262 5.04 9.60 13.12
C GLU A 262 5.53 10.48 11.96
N GLY A 263 4.57 10.95 11.18
CA GLY A 263 4.79 11.88 10.07
C GLY A 263 4.31 11.34 8.72
N PRO A 264 4.39 12.17 7.67
CA PRO A 264 3.99 11.78 6.33
C PRO A 264 4.88 10.67 5.78
N GLY A 265 4.27 9.69 5.11
CA GLY A 265 5.00 8.65 4.38
C GLY A 265 5.48 9.10 3.00
N THR A 266 5.82 8.13 2.17
CA THR A 266 6.06 8.27 0.73
C THR A 266 4.74 8.38 -0.04
N SER A 267 4.82 8.87 -1.27
CA SER A 267 3.73 8.96 -2.23
C SER A 267 3.95 7.93 -3.32
N ASP A 268 3.05 6.96 -3.43
CA ASP A 268 3.16 5.84 -4.39
C ASP A 268 3.15 6.37 -5.83
N ASP A 269 2.30 7.35 -6.13
CA ASP A 269 2.24 8.02 -7.44
C ASP A 269 3.60 8.67 -7.81
N LEU A 270 4.25 9.35 -6.85
CA LEU A 270 5.57 9.95 -7.07
C LEU A 270 6.68 8.89 -7.15
N ALA A 271 6.60 7.84 -6.34
CA ALA A 271 7.58 6.76 -6.35
C ALA A 271 7.61 6.08 -7.72
N PHE A 272 6.45 5.75 -8.29
CA PHE A 272 6.34 5.15 -9.62
C PHE A 272 6.97 6.02 -10.70
N ILE A 273 6.71 7.32 -10.67
CA ILE A 273 7.29 8.26 -11.63
C ILE A 273 8.79 8.43 -11.41
N ALA A 274 9.26 8.48 -10.15
CA ALA A 274 10.68 8.57 -9.83
C ALA A 274 11.45 7.33 -10.30
N ILE A 275 10.89 6.13 -10.06
CA ILE A 275 11.43 4.85 -10.54
C ILE A 275 11.48 4.84 -12.08
N GLY A 276 10.38 5.22 -12.73
CA GLY A 276 10.33 5.28 -14.19
C GLY A 276 11.31 6.30 -14.77
N SER A 277 11.46 7.45 -14.13
CA SER A 277 12.39 8.50 -14.55
C SER A 277 13.86 8.11 -14.34
N LEU A 278 14.18 7.39 -13.25
CA LEU A 278 15.52 6.90 -12.93
C LEU A 278 16.06 5.99 -14.05
N TYR A 279 15.22 5.09 -14.58
CA TYR A 279 15.63 4.16 -15.63
C TYR A 279 15.28 4.64 -17.05
N GLY A 280 14.36 5.59 -17.18
CA GLY A 280 13.89 6.15 -18.43
C GLY A 280 14.85 7.15 -19.09
N GLN A 281 15.88 7.64 -18.37
CA GLN A 281 16.80 8.67 -18.86
C GLN A 281 17.49 8.30 -20.19
N THR A 282 17.74 7.01 -20.40
CA THR A 282 18.45 6.50 -21.60
C THR A 282 17.51 5.85 -22.60
N ASN A 283 16.39 5.29 -22.14
CA ASN A 283 15.40 4.63 -22.97
C ASN A 283 14.08 4.59 -22.20
N MET A 284 13.05 5.25 -22.75
CA MET A 284 11.75 5.38 -22.11
C MET A 284 11.09 4.02 -21.82
N LYS A 285 11.27 3.02 -22.70
CA LYS A 285 10.72 1.67 -22.49
C LYS A 285 11.24 1.05 -21.20
N LYS A 286 12.51 1.27 -20.85
CA LYS A 286 13.10 0.81 -19.58
C LYS A 286 12.46 1.50 -18.38
N GLY A 287 12.18 2.80 -18.50
CA GLY A 287 11.45 3.57 -17.50
C GLY A 287 10.02 3.05 -17.28
N VAL A 288 9.26 2.87 -18.36
CA VAL A 288 7.89 2.32 -18.30
C VAL A 288 7.90 0.91 -17.69
N SER A 289 8.87 0.07 -18.06
CA SER A 289 9.04 -1.27 -17.50
C SER A 289 9.24 -1.24 -15.99
N ALA A 290 10.09 -0.33 -15.50
CA ALA A 290 10.34 -0.19 -14.07
C ALA A 290 9.14 0.38 -13.31
N LEU A 291 8.40 1.35 -13.89
CA LEU A 291 7.16 1.83 -13.31
C LEU A 291 6.13 0.69 -13.17
N LEU A 292 5.94 -0.12 -14.21
CA LEU A 292 4.99 -1.22 -14.19
C LEU A 292 5.40 -2.33 -13.20
N GLY A 293 6.70 -2.63 -13.09
CA GLY A 293 7.21 -3.52 -12.07
C GLY A 293 6.93 -3.02 -10.65
N ALA A 294 7.14 -1.71 -10.41
CA ALA A 294 6.83 -1.09 -9.13
C ALA A 294 5.33 -1.18 -8.78
N PHE A 295 4.47 -0.89 -9.77
CA PHE A 295 3.02 -1.00 -9.62
C PHE A 295 2.55 -2.41 -9.22
N VAL A 296 3.14 -3.46 -9.82
CA VAL A 296 2.79 -4.85 -9.50
C VAL A 296 3.14 -5.19 -8.05
N VAL A 297 4.29 -4.77 -7.54
CA VAL A 297 4.66 -5.08 -6.15
C VAL A 297 3.85 -4.27 -5.14
N ASP A 298 3.61 -2.98 -5.40
CA ASP A 298 2.71 -2.16 -4.56
C ASP A 298 1.28 -2.72 -4.49
N ALA A 299 0.80 -3.32 -5.59
CA ALA A 299 -0.48 -4.01 -5.58
C ALA A 299 -0.50 -5.16 -4.55
N ALA A 300 0.61 -5.89 -4.36
CA ALA A 300 0.68 -7.00 -3.43
C ALA A 300 0.43 -6.57 -1.97
N ASP A 301 0.90 -5.38 -1.52
CA ASP A 301 0.58 -4.82 -0.18
C ASP A 301 -0.93 -4.71 0.04
N THR A 302 -1.66 -4.34 -1.01
CA THR A 302 -3.13 -4.26 -0.92
C THR A 302 -3.71 -5.63 -0.63
N TYR A 303 -3.29 -6.68 -1.35
CA TYR A 303 -3.87 -8.01 -1.20
C TYR A 303 -3.40 -8.73 0.08
N ASP A 304 -2.17 -8.51 0.53
CA ASP A 304 -1.55 -9.15 1.71
C ASP A 304 -2.27 -8.87 3.03
N LYS A 305 -2.99 -7.74 3.13
CA LYS A 305 -3.77 -7.36 4.32
C LYS A 305 -4.82 -8.39 4.76
N CYS A 306 -5.21 -9.33 3.90
CA CYS A 306 -6.13 -10.42 4.25
C CYS A 306 -5.89 -11.64 3.34
N VAL A 307 -4.97 -12.51 3.73
CA VAL A 307 -4.59 -13.72 2.97
C VAL A 307 -4.70 -14.97 3.82
N ILE A 308 -4.68 -16.14 3.16
CA ILE A 308 -4.37 -17.39 3.85
C ILE A 308 -2.88 -17.40 4.17
N TYR A 309 -2.54 -17.88 5.36
CA TYR A 309 -1.16 -17.95 5.85
C TYR A 309 -0.45 -16.59 5.75
N PRO A 310 -0.92 -15.58 6.51
CA PRO A 310 -0.21 -14.32 6.60
C PRO A 310 1.16 -14.56 7.21
N ALA A 311 2.13 -13.76 6.82
CA ALA A 311 3.52 -13.98 7.13
C ALA A 311 4.07 -12.84 8.00
N GLU A 312 5.13 -13.12 8.76
CA GLU A 312 5.95 -12.03 9.30
C GLU A 312 6.64 -11.29 8.16
N LYS A 313 6.69 -9.95 8.24
CA LYS A 313 6.94 -9.02 7.13
C LYS A 313 5.89 -9.08 6.03
N ARG A 314 5.78 -8.00 5.27
CA ARG A 314 4.82 -7.94 4.17
C ARG A 314 5.27 -8.80 2.98
N LEU A 315 4.32 -9.37 2.26
CA LEU A 315 4.63 -10.21 1.10
C LEU A 315 5.25 -9.43 -0.07
N ASP A 316 4.97 -8.13 -0.21
CA ASP A 316 5.63 -7.25 -1.18
C ASP A 316 7.13 -7.05 -0.86
N GLU A 317 7.48 -6.88 0.42
CA GLU A 317 8.87 -6.85 0.89
C GLU A 317 9.58 -8.17 0.56
N LYS A 318 8.93 -9.32 0.80
CA LYS A 318 9.49 -10.65 0.48
C LYS A 318 9.75 -10.84 -1.02
N VAL A 319 8.94 -10.25 -1.91
CA VAL A 319 9.21 -10.25 -3.35
C VAL A 319 10.51 -9.50 -3.66
N GLY A 320 10.71 -8.32 -3.07
CA GLY A 320 11.92 -7.53 -3.25
C GLY A 320 13.18 -8.20 -2.72
N GLU A 321 13.11 -8.77 -1.51
CA GLU A 321 14.18 -9.56 -0.90
C GLU A 321 14.58 -10.73 -1.80
N HIS A 322 13.61 -11.52 -2.26
CA HIS A 322 13.84 -12.66 -3.14
C HIS A 322 14.54 -12.29 -4.45
N ILE A 323 14.13 -11.18 -5.10
CA ILE A 323 14.79 -10.69 -6.32
C ILE A 323 16.25 -10.32 -6.04
N GLN A 324 16.51 -9.56 -4.96
CA GLN A 324 17.85 -9.11 -4.62
C GLN A 324 18.76 -10.28 -4.26
N GLU A 325 18.28 -11.24 -3.47
CA GLU A 325 19.00 -12.43 -3.07
C GLU A 325 19.40 -13.27 -4.27
N LYS A 326 18.45 -13.64 -5.14
CA LYS A 326 18.73 -14.43 -6.35
C LYS A 326 19.69 -13.72 -7.30
N TRP A 327 19.53 -12.41 -7.46
CA TRP A 327 20.42 -11.64 -8.31
C TRP A 327 21.84 -11.54 -7.72
N GLN A 328 21.95 -11.35 -6.40
CA GLN A 328 23.22 -11.33 -5.67
C GLN A 328 23.93 -12.68 -5.74
N GLU A 329 23.21 -13.79 -5.56
CA GLU A 329 23.73 -15.16 -5.69
C GLU A 329 24.37 -15.37 -7.08
N HIS A 330 23.70 -14.90 -8.14
CA HIS A 330 24.16 -15.11 -9.52
C HIS A 330 25.28 -14.15 -9.96
N TYR A 331 25.19 -12.86 -9.62
CA TYR A 331 26.10 -11.82 -10.13
C TYR A 331 27.09 -11.25 -9.09
N GLY A 332 27.01 -11.67 -7.83
CA GLY A 332 27.87 -11.18 -6.75
C GLY A 332 27.62 -9.72 -6.33
N ARG A 333 26.51 -9.13 -6.76
CA ARG A 333 26.10 -7.74 -6.43
C ARG A 333 24.58 -7.60 -6.48
N PRO A 334 23.96 -6.63 -5.79
CA PRO A 334 22.50 -6.46 -5.83
C PRO A 334 22.05 -5.91 -7.20
N LEU A 335 20.79 -6.19 -7.56
CA LEU A 335 20.16 -5.66 -8.77
C LEU A 335 19.94 -4.15 -8.68
N VAL A 336 19.53 -3.70 -7.49
CA VAL A 336 19.31 -2.29 -7.14
C VAL A 336 20.17 -1.95 -5.94
N SER A 337 20.95 -0.87 -6.04
CA SER A 337 21.80 -0.39 -4.95
C SER A 337 20.99 0.32 -3.85
N GLN A 338 21.56 0.40 -2.65
CA GLN A 338 20.97 1.20 -1.57
C GLN A 338 20.82 2.68 -1.93
N GLN A 339 21.75 3.23 -2.72
CA GLN A 339 21.64 4.61 -3.21
C GLN A 339 20.41 4.81 -4.11
N GLU A 340 20.15 3.86 -5.01
CA GLU A 340 18.97 3.87 -5.86
C GLU A 340 17.69 3.86 -5.01
N ILE A 341 17.59 2.96 -4.03
CA ILE A 341 16.42 2.85 -3.12
C ILE A 341 16.18 4.17 -2.36
N ARG A 342 17.24 4.70 -1.72
CA ARG A 342 17.17 5.96 -0.96
C ARG A 342 16.77 7.14 -1.84
N THR A 343 17.26 7.19 -3.07
CA THR A 343 16.89 8.24 -4.04
C THR A 343 15.38 8.24 -4.31
N VAL A 344 14.78 7.06 -4.52
CA VAL A 344 13.33 6.95 -4.76
C VAL A 344 12.53 7.34 -3.52
N ILE A 345 12.91 6.85 -2.34
CA ILE A 345 12.25 7.21 -1.07
C ILE A 345 12.33 8.73 -0.84
N TYR A 346 13.50 9.32 -1.05
CA TYR A 346 13.73 10.74 -0.87
C TYR A 346 12.83 11.58 -1.79
N LEU A 347 12.83 11.30 -3.09
CA LEU A 347 12.04 12.05 -4.07
C LEU A 347 10.52 11.84 -3.89
N SER A 348 10.10 10.69 -3.37
CA SER A 348 8.68 10.37 -3.16
C SER A 348 8.13 10.78 -1.79
N ALA A 349 8.96 11.17 -0.82
CA ALA A 349 8.50 11.61 0.50
C ALA A 349 7.49 12.78 0.40
N LYS A 350 6.29 12.63 0.98
CA LYS A 350 5.17 13.59 0.82
C LYS A 350 5.52 15.01 1.28
N ASN A 351 6.33 15.12 2.32
CA ASN A 351 6.79 16.40 2.88
C ASN A 351 8.15 16.88 2.35
N ASN A 352 8.75 16.20 1.38
CA ASN A 352 9.89 16.77 0.67
C ASN A 352 9.45 17.99 -0.17
N SER A 353 10.37 18.84 -0.58
CA SER A 353 10.08 20.11 -1.26
C SER A 353 10.11 19.97 -2.79
N PRO A 354 9.10 20.49 -3.52
CA PRO A 354 7.85 21.06 -3.03
C PRO A 354 6.93 20.00 -2.40
N LYS A 355 6.24 20.37 -1.31
CA LYS A 355 5.37 19.46 -0.53
C LYS A 355 4.11 19.09 -1.33
N ILE A 356 3.74 17.81 -1.32
CA ILE A 356 2.50 17.33 -1.93
C ILE A 356 2.00 16.10 -1.19
N ASN A 357 0.76 16.18 -0.68
CA ASN A 357 0.13 15.06 -0.01
C ASN A 357 -0.75 14.29 -0.99
N VAL A 358 -0.19 13.25 -1.60
CA VAL A 358 -0.91 12.40 -2.57
C VAL A 358 -0.44 10.94 -2.43
N SER A 359 -1.39 10.02 -2.44
CA SER A 359 -1.19 8.58 -2.60
C SER A 359 -2.44 8.03 -3.26
N SER A 360 -2.25 7.04 -4.12
CA SER A 360 -3.29 6.25 -4.73
C SER A 360 -3.17 4.83 -4.19
N SER A 361 -4.28 4.26 -3.72
CA SER A 361 -4.33 2.80 -3.48
C SER A 361 -4.38 2.06 -4.81
N HIS A 362 -4.13 0.73 -4.79
CA HIS A 362 -4.28 -0.11 -5.99
C HIS A 362 -5.60 0.13 -6.73
N ARG A 363 -6.74 0.22 -6.00
CA ARG A 363 -8.05 0.60 -6.58
C ARG A 363 -7.96 1.92 -7.36
N ARG A 364 -7.40 2.98 -6.78
CA ARG A 364 -7.32 4.30 -7.45
C ARG A 364 -6.40 4.28 -8.67
N PHE A 365 -5.39 3.40 -8.66
CA PHE A 365 -4.46 3.22 -9.76
C PHE A 365 -5.12 2.60 -11.00
N VAL A 366 -5.97 1.58 -10.79
CA VAL A 366 -6.72 0.89 -11.85
C VAL A 366 -8.09 1.50 -12.13
N GLN A 367 -8.55 2.41 -11.27
CA GLN A 367 -9.82 3.10 -11.48
C GLN A 367 -9.77 3.95 -12.73
N VAL A 368 -10.76 3.72 -13.58
CA VAL A 368 -11.04 4.46 -14.78
C VAL A 368 -11.70 5.78 -14.37
N LYS A 369 -11.08 6.92 -14.73
CA LYS A 369 -11.57 8.26 -14.34
C LYS A 369 -12.05 9.04 -15.56
N GLU A 370 -13.25 9.61 -15.45
CA GLU A 370 -13.72 10.62 -16.40
C GLU A 370 -12.96 11.94 -16.19
N GLY A 371 -12.35 12.44 -17.26
CA GLY A 371 -11.91 13.83 -17.37
C GLY A 371 -12.86 14.60 -18.27
N LYS A 372 -13.09 15.89 -18.00
CA LYS A 372 -13.79 16.76 -18.96
C LYS A 372 -12.93 16.86 -20.24
N GLY A 373 -13.30 16.10 -21.27
CA GLY A 373 -12.71 16.17 -22.62
C GLY A 373 -11.51 15.27 -22.91
N ASP A 374 -11.09 14.41 -21.98
CA ASP A 374 -9.93 13.50 -22.16
C ASP A 374 -10.36 12.03 -22.18
N LYS A 375 -9.61 11.20 -22.92
CA LYS A 375 -9.80 9.74 -22.95
C LYS A 375 -9.74 9.17 -21.54
N ILE A 376 -10.83 8.50 -21.19
CA ILE A 376 -11.04 7.64 -20.04
C ILE A 376 -9.87 6.65 -19.91
N ARG A 377 -9.07 6.74 -18.83
CA ARG A 377 -7.98 5.76 -18.56
C ARG A 377 -7.62 5.67 -17.07
N PRO A 378 -7.07 4.53 -16.63
CA PRO A 378 -6.48 4.36 -15.30
C PRO A 378 -5.40 5.39 -14.95
N THR A 379 -5.24 5.66 -13.65
CA THR A 379 -4.23 6.61 -13.14
C THR A 379 -2.81 6.17 -13.53
N VAL A 380 -2.51 4.86 -13.49
CA VAL A 380 -1.19 4.32 -13.90
C VAL A 380 -0.87 4.61 -15.36
N LEU A 381 -1.82 4.41 -16.27
CA LEU A 381 -1.63 4.72 -17.69
C LEU A 381 -1.44 6.23 -17.92
N SER A 382 -1.97 7.06 -17.03
CA SER A 382 -1.71 8.51 -17.08
C SER A 382 -0.29 8.85 -16.61
N HIS A 383 0.27 8.13 -15.63
CA HIS A 383 1.67 8.27 -15.25
C HIS A 383 2.62 7.81 -16.35
N ILE A 384 2.30 6.71 -17.04
CA ILE A 384 3.05 6.25 -18.23
C ILE A 384 3.04 7.35 -19.30
N ALA A 385 1.86 7.87 -19.65
CA ALA A 385 1.77 8.95 -20.63
C ALA A 385 2.56 10.20 -20.23
N TYR A 386 2.60 10.54 -18.94
CA TYR A 386 3.45 11.62 -18.43
C TYR A 386 4.95 11.33 -18.63
N LEU A 387 5.41 10.12 -18.29
CA LEU A 387 6.80 9.71 -18.51
C LEU A 387 7.19 9.82 -20.00
N GLU A 388 6.31 9.33 -20.88
CA GLU A 388 6.47 9.35 -22.33
C GLU A 388 6.34 10.76 -22.96
N LYS A 389 6.16 11.80 -22.13
CA LYS A 389 5.95 13.20 -22.58
C LYS A 389 4.70 13.38 -23.45
N GLY A 390 3.73 12.50 -23.28
CA GLY A 390 2.41 12.59 -23.89
C GLY A 390 1.49 13.60 -23.17
N PRO A 391 0.26 13.77 -23.67
CA PRO A 391 -0.70 14.71 -23.09
C PRO A 391 -1.17 14.25 -21.69
N ILE A 392 -1.07 15.16 -20.74
CA ILE A 392 -1.58 15.03 -19.37
C ILE A 392 -3.03 15.49 -19.35
N GLY A 393 -3.95 14.59 -19.01
CA GLY A 393 -5.36 14.94 -18.90
C GLY A 393 -5.70 15.78 -17.66
N ASN A 394 -6.89 16.38 -17.64
CA ASN A 394 -7.40 17.14 -16.49
C ASN A 394 -8.27 16.27 -15.58
N TYR A 395 -7.67 15.70 -14.53
CA TYR A 395 -8.33 14.83 -13.57
C TYR A 395 -7.73 14.99 -12.17
N ARG A 396 -8.29 14.29 -11.18
CA ARG A 396 -7.85 14.33 -9.78
C ARG A 396 -7.17 13.03 -9.37
N ILE A 397 -6.03 13.13 -8.69
CA ILE A 397 -5.12 12.02 -8.34
C ILE A 397 -5.24 11.69 -6.85
N GLY A 398 -5.15 10.40 -6.52
CA GLY A 398 -5.13 9.90 -5.15
C GLY A 398 -6.43 10.05 -4.37
N PHE A 399 -6.38 9.65 -3.10
CA PHE A 399 -7.49 9.85 -2.15
C PHE A 399 -7.80 11.34 -1.97
N ASN A 400 -6.76 12.18 -1.81
CA ASN A 400 -6.86 13.62 -1.57
C ASN A 400 -7.35 14.43 -2.77
N GLN A 401 -7.67 13.80 -3.91
CA GLN A 401 -8.24 14.44 -5.09
C GLN A 401 -7.38 15.62 -5.60
N VAL A 402 -6.06 15.45 -5.66
CA VAL A 402 -5.13 16.51 -6.08
C VAL A 402 -5.23 16.73 -7.60
N PRO A 403 -5.35 17.97 -8.11
CA PRO A 403 -5.37 18.23 -9.55
C PRO A 403 -4.11 17.72 -10.26
N SER A 404 -4.27 16.99 -11.37
CA SER A 404 -3.17 16.37 -12.13
C SER A 404 -2.08 17.37 -12.51
N LYS A 405 -2.44 18.56 -13.01
CA LYS A 405 -1.49 19.62 -13.36
C LYS A 405 -0.60 20.05 -12.19
N LYS A 406 -1.18 20.17 -10.98
CA LYS A 406 -0.42 20.50 -9.77
C LYS A 406 0.54 19.36 -9.41
N PHE A 407 0.05 18.13 -9.48
CA PHE A 407 0.85 16.94 -9.18
C PHE A 407 2.08 16.82 -10.08
N TYR A 408 1.88 16.82 -11.40
CA TYR A 408 2.99 16.66 -12.35
C TYR A 408 3.96 17.85 -12.31
N SER A 409 3.49 19.08 -12.07
CA SER A 409 4.38 20.23 -11.87
C SER A 409 5.28 20.10 -10.63
N VAL A 410 4.76 19.56 -9.52
CA VAL A 410 5.59 19.25 -8.35
C VAL A 410 6.57 18.12 -8.68
N THR A 411 6.12 17.14 -9.45
CA THR A 411 6.93 16.00 -9.86
C THR A 411 8.14 16.44 -10.69
N ASP A 412 7.94 17.28 -11.71
CA ASP A 412 9.03 17.85 -12.52
C ASP A 412 10.10 18.52 -11.65
N LYS A 413 9.68 19.39 -10.71
CA LYS A 413 10.59 20.11 -9.79
C LYS A 413 11.41 19.18 -8.91
N ARG A 414 10.83 18.06 -8.45
CA ARG A 414 11.58 17.08 -7.66
C ARG A 414 12.55 16.29 -8.54
N LEU A 415 12.14 15.92 -9.75
CA LEU A 415 12.96 15.17 -10.69
C LEU A 415 14.14 15.98 -11.26
N GLU A 416 14.11 17.31 -11.24
CA GLU A 416 15.27 18.15 -11.57
C GLU A 416 16.49 17.80 -10.70
N HIS A 417 16.25 17.42 -9.43
CA HIS A 417 17.29 17.02 -8.49
C HIS A 417 17.70 15.55 -8.61
N LEU A 418 17.10 14.76 -9.51
CA LEU A 418 17.39 13.33 -9.64
C LEU A 418 18.88 13.08 -9.90
N LYS A 419 19.54 13.90 -10.73
CA LYS A 419 20.98 13.77 -11.01
C LYS A 419 21.83 14.14 -9.79
N ASP A 420 21.46 15.20 -9.08
CA ASP A 420 22.19 15.68 -7.91
C ASP A 420 22.10 14.66 -6.77
N VAL A 421 20.92 14.07 -6.56
CA VAL A 421 20.67 13.05 -5.54
C VAL A 421 21.34 11.71 -5.90
N PHE A 422 21.37 11.36 -7.19
CA PHE A 422 21.93 10.10 -7.64
C PHE A 422 23.47 10.11 -7.76
N HIS A 423 24.08 11.25 -8.13
CA HIS A 423 25.53 11.37 -8.37
C HIS A 423 26.27 12.24 -7.35
N GLY A 424 25.57 13.04 -6.54
CA GLY A 424 26.15 14.02 -5.62
C GLY A 424 26.46 13.50 -4.22
N ALA A 425 26.06 12.28 -3.87
CA ALA A 425 26.47 11.63 -2.62
C ALA A 425 27.88 11.05 -2.77
N LYS A 426 28.90 11.91 -2.63
CA LYS A 426 30.30 11.52 -2.43
C LYS A 426 30.68 11.55 -0.96
#